data_AF-A0A3P6CZI0-F1
#
_entry.id   AF-A0A3P6CZI0-F1
#
_cell.length_a   1.000
_cell.length_b   1.000
_cell.length_c   1.000
_cell.angle_alpha   90.00
_cell.angle_beta   90.00
_cell.angle_gamma   90.00
#
_symmetry.space_group_name_H-M   'P 1'
#
loop_
_entity.id
_entity.type
_entity.pdbx_description
1 polymer ?
#
loop_
_entity_poly.entity_id
_entity_poly.type
_entity_poly.pdbx_seq_one_letter_code
_entity_poly.pdbx_strand_id
1 'polypeptide(L)'
;MLSWVGKRAGRVTVRCRLDRAVGNADWHEKFPHSNAKWLDNKELRQVILEGWKSPDLPPNATIMEHISSCRKALSEWRKQHNINSAKLVEELKEKVEGLYADDNATTEEIAVALKELSDALKAEEMFWKQKSRVFWLREGDKNTKIFHALTKQRRARNKITQLRDVDG
;
A
#
# COMPACT_ATOMS: atom_id res chain seq x y z
N MET A 1 -0.67 -9.25 21.28
CA MET A 1 -1.83 -9.02 20.38
C MET A 1 -2.40 -7.65 20.71
N LEU A 2 -2.26 -6.66 19.84
CA LEU A 2 -2.68 -5.29 20.13
C LEU A 2 -4.21 -5.16 19.94
N SER A 3 -4.94 -5.01 21.05
CA SER A 3 -6.39 -4.76 21.05
C SER A 3 -6.68 -3.42 21.68
N TRP A 4 -7.37 -2.54 20.96
CA TRP A 4 -8.02 -1.37 21.55
C TRP A 4 -9.28 -1.82 22.27
N VAL A 5 -9.53 -1.27 23.45
CA VAL A 5 -10.72 -1.55 24.27
C VAL A 5 -11.49 -0.26 24.46
N GLY A 6 -12.75 -0.26 24.04
CA GLY A 6 -13.66 0.86 24.27
C GLY A 6 -15.05 0.40 24.66
N LYS A 7 -15.75 1.26 25.42
CA LYS A 7 -17.17 1.09 25.76
C LYS A 7 -17.99 1.90 24.76
N ARG A 8 -18.79 1.24 23.92
CA ARG A 8 -19.89 1.92 23.20
C ARG A 8 -21.11 1.99 24.11
N ALA A 9 -21.96 2.99 23.88
CA ALA A 9 -23.16 3.29 24.68
C ALA A 9 -23.91 2.00 25.08
N GLY A 10 -23.86 1.68 26.38
CA GLY A 10 -24.45 0.46 26.94
C GLY A 10 -23.49 -0.73 27.06
N ARG A 11 -22.58 -0.68 28.06
CA ARG A 11 -21.87 -1.81 28.74
C ARG A 11 -21.20 -2.93 27.92
N VAL A 12 -21.19 -2.90 26.59
CA VAL A 12 -20.48 -3.90 25.77
C VAL A 12 -19.02 -3.48 25.60
N THR A 13 -18.11 -4.29 26.14
CA THR A 13 -16.67 -4.13 25.94
C THR A 13 -16.32 -4.64 24.55
N VAL A 14 -16.03 -3.73 23.62
CA VAL A 14 -15.59 -4.10 22.28
C VAL A 14 -14.07 -4.15 22.26
N ARG A 15 -13.51 -5.32 21.97
CA ARG A 15 -12.07 -5.51 21.71
C ARG A 15 -11.85 -5.56 20.20
N CYS A 16 -11.24 -4.51 19.66
CA CYS A 16 -10.88 -4.46 18.24
C CYS A 16 -9.38 -4.65 18.10
N ARG A 17 -8.96 -5.55 17.20
CA ARG A 17 -7.55 -5.63 16.80
C ARG A 17 -7.18 -4.33 16.10
N LEU A 18 -6.11 -3.68 16.55
CA LEU A 18 -5.60 -2.48 15.89
C LEU A 18 -4.96 -2.90 14.57
N ASP A 19 -5.51 -2.40 13.47
CA ASP A 19 -5.04 -2.68 12.12
C ASP A 19 -3.91 -1.74 11.67
N ARG A 20 -3.82 -0.57 12.30
CA ARG A 20 -2.79 0.46 12.11
C ARG A 20 -2.57 1.17 13.44
N ALA A 21 -1.32 1.43 13.79
CA ALA A 21 -0.93 2.22 14.93
C ALA A 21 0.18 3.17 14.49
N VAL A 22 0.19 4.38 15.05
CA VAL A 22 1.34 5.29 14.93
C VAL A 22 2.17 5.08 16.18
N GLY A 23 3.46 4.80 16.01
CA GLY A 23 4.40 4.57 17.11
C GLY A 23 5.63 5.46 16.95
N ASN A 24 6.31 5.72 18.06
CA ASN A 24 7.64 6.32 18.04
C ASN A 24 8.72 5.23 17.80
N ALA A 25 9.99 5.63 17.71
CA ALA A 25 11.10 4.71 17.45
C ALA A 25 11.14 3.54 18.45
N ASP A 26 11.06 3.83 19.75
CA ASP A 26 11.05 2.82 20.83
C ASP A 26 9.89 1.82 20.69
N TRP A 27 8.73 2.27 20.21
CA TRP A 27 7.59 1.40 19.97
C TRP A 27 7.83 0.47 18.79
N HIS A 28 8.42 0.98 17.70
CA HIS A 28 8.77 0.17 16.54
C HIS A 28 9.90 -0.83 16.84
N GLU A 29 10.80 -0.51 17.77
CA GLU A 29 11.84 -1.42 18.25
C GLU A 29 11.24 -2.60 19.02
N LYS A 30 10.22 -2.36 19.86
CA LYS A 30 9.48 -3.41 20.58
C LYS A 30 8.56 -4.23 19.67
N PHE A 31 8.08 -3.66 18.58
CA PHE A 31 7.17 -4.32 17.65
C PHE A 31 7.67 -4.23 16.20
N PRO A 32 8.80 -4.88 15.85
CA PRO A 32 9.43 -4.72 14.53
C PRO A 32 8.52 -5.20 13.38
N HIS A 33 7.67 -6.20 13.64
CA HIS A 33 6.66 -6.72 12.71
C HIS A 33 5.51 -5.73 12.43
N SER A 34 5.40 -4.64 13.20
CA SER A 34 4.40 -3.58 12.97
C SER A 34 4.83 -2.56 11.93
N ASN A 35 6.11 -2.57 11.53
CA ASN A 35 6.65 -1.56 10.63
C ASN A 35 6.19 -1.79 9.19
N ALA A 36 5.67 -0.72 8.59
CA ALA A 36 5.19 -0.71 7.23
C ALA A 36 6.34 -0.26 6.30
N LYS A 37 7.06 -1.22 5.70
CA LYS A 37 8.28 -1.02 4.89
C LYS A 37 8.21 0.00 3.75
N TRP A 38 7.04 0.46 3.34
CA TRP A 38 6.87 1.51 2.32
C TRP A 38 7.43 2.87 2.75
N LEU A 39 7.62 3.10 4.05
CA LEU A 39 8.18 4.34 4.58
C LEU A 39 9.64 4.58 4.17
N ASP A 40 10.33 3.55 3.66
CA ASP A 40 11.71 3.67 3.14
C ASP A 40 11.77 4.22 1.71
N ASN A 41 10.62 4.39 1.04
CA ASN A 41 10.61 5.00 -0.29
C ASN A 41 10.84 6.52 -0.17
N LYS A 42 12.01 6.98 -0.64
CA LYS A 42 12.39 8.40 -0.66
C LYS A 42 11.39 9.26 -1.43
N GLU A 43 10.83 8.76 -2.52
CA GLU A 43 9.81 9.46 -3.29
C GLU A 43 8.50 9.63 -2.51
N LEU A 44 8.09 8.59 -1.77
CA LEU A 44 6.89 8.67 -0.94
C LEU A 44 7.04 9.75 0.14
N ARG A 45 8.22 9.84 0.76
CA ARG A 45 8.52 10.90 1.74
C ARG A 45 8.43 12.28 1.10
N GLN A 46 8.95 12.43 -0.12
CA GLN A 46 8.89 13.68 -0.86
C GLN A 46 7.44 14.10 -1.15
N VAL A 47 6.60 13.18 -1.61
CA VAL A 47 5.17 13.42 -1.87
C VAL A 47 4.43 13.87 -0.60
N ILE A 48 4.76 13.28 0.56
CA ILE A 48 4.16 13.69 1.84
C ILE A 48 4.59 15.11 2.19
N LEU A 49 5.88 15.44 2.02
CA LEU A 49 6.41 16.77 2.30
C LEU A 49 5.81 17.84 1.39
N GLU A 50 5.68 17.55 0.10
CA GLU A 50 5.06 18.44 -0.89
C GLU A 50 3.56 18.63 -0.61
N GLY A 51 2.84 17.54 -0.32
CA GLY A 51 1.45 17.62 0.09
C GLY A 51 1.28 18.41 1.39
N TRP A 52 2.22 18.29 2.33
CA TRP A 52 2.17 19.03 3.60
C TRP A 52 2.43 20.52 3.38
N LYS A 53 3.35 20.89 2.50
CA LYS A 53 3.70 22.27 2.15
C LYS A 53 2.96 22.77 0.92
N SER A 54 1.80 22.20 0.60
CA SER A 54 1.07 22.52 -0.63
C SER A 54 0.75 24.02 -0.69
N PRO A 55 1.04 24.70 -1.82
CA PRO A 55 0.74 26.12 -2.00
C PRO A 55 -0.77 26.39 -2.10
N ASP A 56 -1.57 25.35 -2.32
CA ASP A 56 -3.04 25.45 -2.39
C ASP A 56 -3.68 25.56 -0.99
N LEU A 57 -2.89 25.41 0.08
CA LEU A 57 -3.36 25.54 1.45
C LEU A 57 -3.35 27.01 1.90
N PRO A 58 -4.37 27.44 2.65
CA PRO A 58 -4.38 28.77 3.22
C PRO A 58 -3.20 28.97 4.21
N PRO A 59 -2.71 30.21 4.40
CA PRO A 59 -1.56 30.49 5.27
C PRO A 59 -1.72 30.03 6.73
N ASN A 60 -2.96 29.91 7.18
CA ASN A 60 -3.36 29.46 8.53
C ASN A 60 -4.06 28.10 8.50
N ALA A 61 -3.70 27.23 7.55
CA ALA A 61 -4.27 25.91 7.43
C ALA A 61 -4.15 25.11 8.73
N THR A 62 -5.24 24.46 9.09
CA THR A 62 -5.32 23.53 10.20
C THR A 62 -4.58 22.24 9.89
N ILE A 63 -4.18 21.51 10.94
CA ILE A 63 -3.57 20.17 10.81
C ILE A 63 -4.43 19.24 9.95
N MET A 64 -5.77 19.35 10.05
CA MET A 64 -6.69 18.52 9.27
C MET A 64 -6.63 18.82 7.77
N GLU A 65 -6.43 20.08 7.38
CA GLU A 65 -6.27 20.49 5.99
C GLU A 65 -4.93 20.01 5.41
N HIS A 66 -3.84 20.11 6.18
CA HIS A 66 -2.55 19.51 5.82
C HIS A 66 -2.67 18.00 5.62
N ILE A 67 -3.33 17.28 6.53
CA ILE A 67 -3.58 15.84 6.40
C ILE A 67 -4.42 15.53 5.15
N SER A 68 -5.42 16.36 4.84
CA SER A 68 -6.26 16.21 3.65
C SER A 68 -5.45 16.40 2.36
N SER A 69 -4.58 17.40 2.33
CA SER A 69 -3.67 17.67 1.21
C SER A 69 -2.69 16.52 1.00
N CYS A 70 -1.99 16.07 2.06
CA CYS A 70 -1.14 14.87 1.98
C CYS A 70 -1.90 13.65 1.49
N ARG A 71 -3.16 13.46 1.90
CA ARG A 71 -3.99 12.34 1.42
C ARG A 71 -4.28 12.44 -0.08
N LYS A 72 -4.54 13.64 -0.61
CA LYS A 72 -4.74 13.87 -2.05
C LYS A 72 -3.45 13.55 -2.82
N ALA A 73 -2.32 14.15 -2.42
CA ALA A 73 -1.02 13.92 -3.03
C ALA A 73 -0.64 12.42 -3.03
N LEU A 74 -0.81 11.74 -1.88
CA LEU A 74 -0.59 10.30 -1.76
C LEU A 74 -1.54 9.47 -2.64
N SER A 75 -2.79 9.91 -2.79
CA SER A 75 -3.76 9.22 -3.65
C SER A 75 -3.39 9.34 -5.13
N GLU A 76 -2.89 10.50 -5.56
CA GLU A 76 -2.45 10.74 -6.94
C GLU A 76 -1.16 10.02 -7.25
N TRP A 77 -0.14 10.17 -6.40
CA TRP A 77 1.12 9.43 -6.51
C TRP A 77 0.86 7.93 -6.58
N ARG A 78 -0.03 7.42 -5.73
CA ARG A 78 -0.39 5.99 -5.75
C ARG A 78 -1.03 5.58 -7.07
N LYS A 79 -1.92 6.38 -7.65
CA LYS A 79 -2.53 6.05 -8.95
C LYS A 79 -1.46 5.95 -10.03
N GLN A 80 -0.57 6.94 -10.10
CA GLN A 80 0.53 6.97 -11.06
C GLN A 80 1.48 5.78 -10.86
N HIS A 81 1.93 5.54 -9.62
CA HIS A 81 2.85 4.46 -9.31
C HIS A 81 2.24 3.05 -9.49
N ASN A 82 0.93 2.87 -9.25
CA ASN A 82 0.26 1.59 -9.56
C ASN A 82 0.15 1.32 -11.07
N ILE A 83 -0.06 2.37 -11.86
CA ILE A 83 -0.06 2.25 -13.34
C ILE A 83 1.36 1.95 -13.80
N ASN A 84 2.35 2.67 -13.27
CA ASN A 84 3.76 2.48 -13.62
C ASN A 84 4.26 1.10 -13.20
N SER A 85 3.87 0.56 -12.04
CA SER A 85 4.29 -0.78 -11.63
C SER A 85 3.73 -1.88 -12.52
N ALA A 86 2.48 -1.73 -12.99
CA ALA A 86 1.88 -2.70 -13.91
C ALA A 86 2.55 -2.64 -15.29
N LYS A 87 2.76 -1.42 -15.81
CA LYS A 87 3.49 -1.19 -17.06
C LYS A 87 4.92 -1.71 -16.99
N LEU A 88 5.65 -1.42 -15.91
CA LEU A 88 7.02 -1.90 -15.71
C LEU A 88 7.10 -3.44 -15.72
N VAL A 89 6.14 -4.12 -15.09
CA VAL A 89 6.09 -5.59 -15.11
C VAL A 89 5.81 -6.11 -16.53
N GLU A 90 4.98 -5.43 -17.31
CA GLU A 90 4.68 -5.78 -18.71
C GLU A 90 5.91 -5.54 -19.61
N GLU A 91 6.53 -4.36 -19.54
CA GLU A 91 7.76 -4.01 -20.26
C GLU A 91 8.91 -4.97 -19.94
N LEU A 92 9.09 -5.35 -18.68
CA LEU A 92 10.14 -6.32 -18.29
C LEU A 92 9.84 -7.74 -18.79
N LYS A 93 8.57 -8.12 -18.93
CA LYS A 93 8.21 -9.42 -19.55
C LYS A 93 8.52 -9.41 -21.03
N GLU A 94 8.14 -8.36 -21.75
CA GLU A 94 8.45 -8.19 -23.17
C GLU A 94 9.95 -8.18 -23.41
N LYS A 95 10.72 -7.48 -22.56
CA LYS A 95 12.19 -7.48 -22.58
C LYS A 95 12.77 -8.89 -22.41
N VAL A 96 12.27 -9.65 -21.44
CA VAL A 96 12.71 -11.04 -21.21
C VAL A 96 12.36 -11.93 -22.41
N GLU A 97 11.14 -11.84 -22.93
CA GLU A 97 10.72 -12.62 -24.11
C GLU A 97 11.55 -12.27 -25.36
N GLY A 98 11.84 -10.98 -25.57
CA GLY A 98 12.71 -10.51 -26.65
C GLY A 98 14.13 -11.05 -26.54
N LEU A 99 14.72 -11.06 -25.34
CA LEU A 99 16.05 -11.61 -25.10
C LEU A 99 16.10 -13.13 -25.28
N TYR A 100 15.02 -13.85 -24.98
CA TYR A 100 14.94 -15.29 -25.25
C TYR A 100 14.78 -15.62 -26.74
N ALA A 101 14.29 -14.68 -27.54
CA ALA A 101 14.12 -14.83 -28.99
C ALA A 101 15.34 -14.33 -29.78
N ASP A 102 16.31 -13.68 -29.13
CA ASP A 102 17.54 -13.19 -29.74
C ASP A 102 18.68 -14.21 -29.54
N ASP A 103 19.11 -14.84 -30.62
CA ASP A 103 20.21 -15.82 -30.61
C ASP A 103 21.57 -15.22 -30.21
N ASN A 104 21.71 -13.89 -30.20
CA ASN A 104 22.93 -13.20 -29.77
C ASN A 104 22.88 -12.76 -28.30
N ALA A 105 21.74 -12.88 -27.62
CA ALA A 105 21.61 -12.46 -26.23
C ALA A 105 22.49 -13.33 -25.34
N THR A 106 23.26 -12.68 -24.46
CA THR A 106 24.10 -13.39 -23.51
C THR A 106 23.28 -13.93 -22.34
N THR A 107 23.73 -15.05 -21.76
CA THR A 107 23.12 -15.61 -20.55
C THR A 107 23.09 -14.61 -19.39
N GLU A 108 24.05 -13.68 -19.35
CA GLU A 108 24.17 -12.63 -18.34
C GLU A 108 23.08 -11.57 -18.50
N GLU A 109 22.80 -11.13 -19.72
CA GLU A 109 21.72 -10.17 -20.03
C GLU A 109 20.34 -10.73 -19.67
N ILE A 110 20.11 -12.00 -20.02
CA ILE A 110 18.87 -12.71 -19.65
C ILE A 110 18.74 -12.81 -18.13
N ALA A 111 19.82 -13.15 -17.42
CA ALA A 111 19.81 -13.26 -15.96
C ALA A 111 19.52 -11.91 -15.27
N VAL A 112 20.07 -10.81 -15.79
CA VAL A 112 19.79 -9.45 -15.29
C VAL A 112 18.32 -9.09 -15.49
N ALA A 113 17.79 -9.28 -16.70
CA ALA A 113 16.39 -8.97 -17.01
C ALA A 113 15.41 -9.80 -16.16
N LEU A 114 15.69 -11.09 -15.95
CA LEU A 114 14.91 -11.96 -15.07
C LEU A 114 14.96 -11.49 -13.61
N LYS A 115 16.11 -11.00 -13.14
CA LYS A 115 16.24 -10.46 -11.79
C LYS A 115 15.42 -9.18 -11.62
N GLU A 116 15.51 -8.26 -12.58
CA GLU A 116 14.70 -7.03 -12.61
C GLU A 116 13.20 -7.36 -12.57
N LEU A 117 12.75 -8.31 -13.41
CA LEU A 117 11.37 -8.77 -13.42
C LEU A 117 10.95 -9.42 -12.09
N SER A 118 11.81 -10.26 -11.52
CA SER A 118 11.58 -10.90 -10.22
C SER A 118 11.38 -9.88 -9.11
N ASP A 119 12.22 -8.84 -9.07
CA ASP A 119 12.16 -7.82 -8.03
C ASP A 119 10.93 -6.91 -8.20
N ALA A 120 10.55 -6.57 -9.43
CA ALA A 120 9.31 -5.86 -9.73
C ALA A 120 8.07 -6.66 -9.29
N LEU A 121 8.02 -7.96 -9.57
CA LEU A 121 6.93 -8.85 -9.15
C LEU A 121 6.84 -9.00 -7.64
N LYS A 122 7.98 -9.13 -6.93
CA LYS A 122 8.02 -9.17 -5.46
C LYS A 122 7.50 -7.87 -4.85
N ALA A 123 7.86 -6.73 -5.42
CA ALA A 123 7.34 -5.43 -4.97
C ALA A 123 5.81 -5.36 -5.12
N GLU A 124 5.28 -5.86 -6.24
CA GLU A 124 3.85 -5.93 -6.47
C GLU A 124 3.15 -6.89 -5.49
N GLU A 125 3.73 -8.07 -5.25
CA GLU A 125 3.23 -9.05 -4.29
C GLU A 125 3.18 -8.46 -2.87
N MET A 126 4.25 -7.81 -2.41
CA MET A 126 4.28 -7.13 -1.11
C MET A 126 3.17 -6.08 -1.00
N PHE A 127 2.96 -5.31 -2.07
CA PHE A 127 1.89 -4.34 -2.13
C PHE A 127 0.51 -4.97 -1.99
N TRP A 128 0.22 -6.04 -2.72
CA TRP A 128 -1.06 -6.73 -2.65
C TRP A 128 -1.25 -7.48 -1.33
N LYS A 129 -0.19 -8.03 -0.74
CA LYS A 129 -0.20 -8.64 0.60
C LYS A 129 -0.63 -7.65 1.67
N GLN A 130 -0.04 -6.45 1.68
CA GLN A 130 -0.40 -5.45 2.67
C GLN A 130 -1.79 -4.82 2.39
N LYS A 131 -2.16 -4.65 1.12
CA LYS A 131 -3.49 -4.12 0.72
C LYS A 131 -4.62 -5.10 1.02
N SER A 132 -4.40 -6.39 0.83
CA SER A 132 -5.39 -7.45 1.13
C SER A 132 -5.57 -7.65 2.63
N ARG A 133 -4.71 -7.07 3.49
CA ARG A 133 -4.67 -7.21 4.96
C ARG A 133 -4.83 -8.67 5.39
N VAL A 134 -4.24 -9.59 4.63
CA VAL A 134 -4.14 -11.02 4.95
C VAL A 134 -2.77 -11.22 5.63
N PHE A 135 -2.80 -11.34 6.96
CA PHE A 135 -1.60 -11.60 7.76
C PHE A 135 -1.17 -13.09 7.70
N TRP A 136 -1.99 -13.95 7.10
CA TRP A 136 -1.76 -15.39 6.98
C TRP A 136 -1.31 -15.75 5.57
N LEU A 137 -0.07 -15.38 5.26
CA LEU A 137 0.68 -15.93 4.11
C LEU A 137 1.89 -16.67 4.69
N ARG A 138 1.60 -17.71 5.49
CA ARG A 138 2.64 -18.63 5.95
C ARG A 138 2.84 -19.81 5.00
N GLU A 139 1.97 -19.98 4.01
CA GLU A 139 2.18 -20.99 2.98
C GLU A 139 1.96 -20.37 1.62
N GLY A 140 2.96 -20.55 0.76
CA GLY A 140 3.02 -19.94 -0.55
C GLY A 140 1.81 -20.34 -1.37
N ASP A 141 1.13 -19.34 -1.94
CA ASP A 141 0.58 -19.54 -3.27
C ASP A 141 0.48 -18.23 -4.05
N LYS A 142 0.86 -18.36 -5.32
CA LYS A 142 1.06 -17.33 -6.33
C LYS A 142 -0.22 -16.55 -6.57
N ASN A 143 -0.23 -15.27 -6.22
CA ASN A 143 -1.14 -14.24 -6.77
C ASN A 143 -2.57 -14.73 -7.12
N THR A 144 -3.22 -15.48 -6.22
CA THR A 144 -4.48 -16.15 -6.54
C THR A 144 -5.63 -15.16 -6.67
N LYS A 145 -6.57 -15.45 -7.58
CA LYS A 145 -7.84 -14.71 -7.79
C LYS A 145 -8.58 -14.35 -6.49
N ILE A 146 -8.33 -15.14 -5.43
CA ILE A 146 -8.81 -14.93 -4.06
C ILE A 146 -8.34 -13.58 -3.48
N PHE A 147 -7.08 -13.16 -3.67
CA PHE A 147 -6.59 -11.87 -3.17
C PHE A 147 -7.30 -10.68 -3.84
N HIS A 148 -7.53 -10.76 -5.15
CA HIS A 148 -8.26 -9.75 -5.90
C HIS A 148 -9.74 -9.71 -5.48
N ALA A 149 -10.38 -10.87 -5.29
CA ALA A 149 -11.75 -10.98 -4.82
C ALA A 149 -11.93 -10.36 -3.41
N LEU A 150 -11.06 -10.71 -2.46
CA LEU A 150 -11.08 -10.16 -1.09
C LEU A 150 -10.83 -8.65 -1.07
N THR A 151 -9.94 -8.16 -1.93
CA THR A 151 -9.69 -6.72 -2.08
C THR A 151 -10.91 -5.98 -2.64
N LYS A 152 -11.59 -6.57 -3.63
CA LYS A 152 -12.82 -6.02 -4.22
C LYS A 152 -13.95 -5.98 -3.20
N GLN A 153 -14.12 -7.05 -2.42
CA GLN A 153 -15.11 -7.12 -1.32
C GLN A 153 -14.87 -6.04 -0.26
N ARG A 154 -13.61 -5.84 0.15
CA ARG A 154 -13.27 -4.79 1.13
C ARG A 154 -13.45 -3.38 0.59
N ARG A 155 -13.16 -3.15 -0.69
CA ARG A 155 -13.46 -1.86 -1.35
C ARG A 155 -14.95 -1.56 -1.33
N ALA A 156 -15.79 -2.56 -1.60
CA ALA A 156 -17.25 -2.42 -1.53
C ALA A 156 -17.70 -2.11 -0.09
N ARG A 157 -17.20 -2.85 0.91
CA ARG A 157 -17.56 -2.66 2.32
C ARG A 157 -17.13 -1.30 2.90
N ASN A 158 -16.00 -0.76 2.45
CA ASN A 158 -15.47 0.52 2.93
C ASN A 158 -15.94 1.72 2.09
N LYS A 159 -16.74 1.50 1.05
CA LYS A 159 -17.35 2.57 0.27
C LYS A 159 -18.54 3.11 1.07
N ILE A 160 -18.35 4.28 1.68
CA ILE A 160 -19.45 5.01 2.33
C ILE A 160 -20.31 5.59 1.21
N THR A 161 -21.51 5.05 1.02
CA THR A 161 -22.43 5.45 -0.06
C THR A 161 -23.31 6.64 0.33
N GLN A 162 -23.71 6.76 1.60
CA GLN A 162 -24.44 7.93 2.13
C GLN A 162 -24.12 8.10 3.62
N LEU A 163 -24.15 9.34 4.10
CA LEU A 163 -24.21 9.68 5.52
C LEU A 163 -25.67 10.03 5.80
N ARG A 164 -26.34 9.29 6.69
CA ARG A 164 -27.69 9.63 7.15
C ARG A 164 -27.58 10.54 8.37
N ASP A 165 -28.32 11.65 8.34
CA ASP A 165 -28.59 12.44 9.54
C ASP A 165 -29.66 11.74 10.39
N VAL A 166 -29.91 12.22 11.61
CA VAL A 166 -30.98 11.72 12.49
C VAL A 166 -32.37 11.79 11.84
N ASP A 167 -32.55 12.62 10.80
CA ASP A 167 -33.80 12.76 10.05
C ASP A 167 -33.83 12.04 8.68
N GLY A 168 -32.79 11.28 8.31
CA GLY A 168 -32.79 10.42 7.12
C GLY A 168 -31.72 10.72 6.09
#